data_AF-A0A2E6DUT9-F1
#
_entry.id   AF-A0A2E6DUT9-F1
#
_cell.length_a   1.000
_cell.length_b   1.000
_cell.length_c   1.000
_cell.angle_alpha   90.00
_cell.angle_beta   90.00
_cell.angle_gamma   90.00
#
_symmetry.space_group_name_H-M   'P 1'
#
loop_
_entity.id
_entity.type
_entity.pdbx_description
1 polymer ?
#
loop_
_entity_poly.entity_id
_entity_poly.type
_entity_poly.pdbx_seq_one_letter_code
_entity_poly.pdbx_strand_id
1 'polypeptide(L)' 'MTSIGNPRSEEELRDMLNEAEERKKLWEKHYHSAKMGRKANAEAIRNITALRGVIKTLRWSLNMADKNGIPIPHPLD' A
#
# COMPACT_ATOMS: atom_id res chain seq x y z
N MET A 1 -22.81 21.21 -4.30
CA MET A 1 -22.14 20.77 -3.07
C MET A 1 -21.82 19.29 -3.23
N THR A 2 -20.57 18.94 -3.53
CA THR A 2 -20.13 17.54 -3.50
C THR A 2 -20.22 17.08 -2.05
N SER A 3 -21.11 16.12 -1.78
CA SER A 3 -21.18 15.44 -0.49
C SER A 3 -19.76 14.94 -0.16
N ILE A 4 -19.16 15.50 0.89
CA ILE A 4 -17.94 14.94 1.47
C ILE A 4 -18.39 13.57 1.97
N GLY A 5 -18.02 12.52 1.25
CA GLY A 5 -18.39 11.15 1.61
C GLY A 5 -18.00 10.87 3.04
N ASN A 6 -18.83 10.10 3.75
CA ASN A 6 -18.52 9.69 5.11
C ASN A 6 -17.11 9.08 5.17
N PRO A 7 -16.35 9.32 6.25
CA PRO A 7 -15.09 8.63 6.48
C PRO A 7 -15.28 7.11 6.33
N ARG A 8 -14.33 6.43 5.69
CA ARG A 8 -14.35 4.98 5.59
C ARG A 8 -14.35 4.36 6.99
N SER A 9 -15.07 3.26 7.16
CA SER A 9 -15.07 2.52 8.42
C SER A 9 -13.69 1.90 8.65
N GLU A 10 -13.42 1.53 9.91
CA GLU A 10 -12.19 0.82 10.26
C GLU A 10 -12.08 -0.53 9.50
N GLU A 11 -13.21 -1.23 9.33
CA GLU A 11 -13.28 -2.48 8.58
C GLU A 11 -12.92 -2.27 7.10
N GLU A 12 -13.48 -1.24 6.46
CA GLU A 12 -13.14 -0.90 5.08
C GLU A 12 -11.64 -0.56 4.93
N LEU A 13 -11.06 0.15 5.90
CA LEU A 13 -9.62 0.45 5.89
C LEU A 13 -8.76 -0.81 6.06
N ARG A 14 -9.20 -1.78 6.86
CA ARG A 14 -8.53 -3.08 7.03
C ARG A 14 -8.60 -3.91 5.75
N ASP A 15 -9.74 -3.91 5.06
CA ASP A 15 -9.90 -4.60 3.78
C ASP A 15 -9.01 -3.99 2.70
N MET A 16 -8.99 -2.66 2.60
CA MET A 16 -8.07 -1.95 1.70
C MET A 16 -6.60 -2.27 2.01
N LEU A 17 -6.24 -2.36 3.28
CA LEU A 17 -4.88 -2.68 3.70
C LEU A 17 -4.50 -4.09 3.25
N ASN A 18 -5.37 -5.07 3.49
CA ASN A 18 -5.17 -6.45 3.04
C ASN A 18 -5.02 -6.52 1.51
N GLU A 19 -5.89 -5.85 0.75
CA GLU A 19 -5.82 -5.81 -0.71
C GLU A 19 -4.50 -5.18 -1.19
N ALA A 20 -4.09 -4.06 -0.59
CA ALA A 20 -2.85 -3.39 -0.95
C ALA A 20 -1.61 -4.27 -0.66
N GLU A 21 -1.60 -4.98 0.47
CA GLU A 21 -0.53 -5.92 0.82
C GLU A 21 -0.46 -7.12 -0.14
N GLU A 22 -1.59 -7.73 -0.49
CA GLU A 22 -1.64 -8.83 -1.47
C GLU A 22 -1.21 -8.38 -2.86
N ARG A 23 -1.67 -7.20 -3.31
CA ARG A 23 -1.26 -6.65 -4.60
C ARG A 23 0.22 -6.31 -4.64
N LYS A 24 0.80 -5.86 -3.51
CA LYS A 24 2.24 -5.62 -3.40
C LYS A 24 3.01 -6.94 -3.53
N LYS A 25 2.58 -8.00 -2.84
CA LYS A 25 3.19 -9.34 -2.95
C LYS A 25 3.13 -9.85 -4.39
N LEU A 26 2.04 -9.63 -5.10
CA LEU A 26 1.90 -9.99 -6.53
C LEU A 26 2.94 -9.26 -7.39
N TRP A 27 3.08 -7.95 -7.24
CA TRP A 27 4.09 -7.18 -7.98
C TRP A 27 5.52 -7.56 -7.61
N GLU A 28 5.77 -7.89 -6.35
CA GLU A 28 7.07 -8.43 -5.91
C GLU A 28 7.36 -9.76 -6.63
N LYS A 29 6.39 -10.68 -6.71
CA LYS A 29 6.55 -11.92 -7.48
C LYS A 29 6.83 -11.66 -8.96
N HIS A 30 6.12 -10.70 -9.57
CA HIS A 30 6.36 -10.30 -10.96
C HIS A 30 7.77 -9.76 -11.14
N TYR A 31 8.20 -8.85 -10.27
CA TYR A 31 9.54 -8.25 -10.32
C TYR A 31 10.66 -9.30 -10.21
N HIS A 32 10.51 -10.31 -9.36
CA HIS A 32 11.50 -11.38 -9.18
C HIS A 32 11.39 -12.50 -10.23
N SER A 33 10.44 -12.42 -11.16
CA SER A 33 10.29 -13.42 -12.22
C SER A 33 11.39 -13.28 -13.28
N ALA A 34 12.12 -14.36 -13.55
CA ALA A 34 13.21 -14.40 -14.54
C ALA A 34 12.79 -14.09 -15.99
N LYS A 35 11.50 -13.90 -16.27
CA LYS A 35 10.93 -13.72 -17.61
C LYS A 35 10.64 -12.25 -17.98
N MET A 36 10.93 -11.29 -17.11
CA MET A 36 10.52 -9.90 -17.34
C MET A 36 11.55 -9.07 -18.11
N GLY A 37 11.06 -8.33 -19.11
CA GLY A 37 11.84 -7.31 -19.81
C GLY A 37 11.94 -5.99 -19.02
N ARG A 38 12.87 -5.11 -19.43
CA ARG A 38 13.16 -3.82 -18.74
C ARG A 38 11.92 -2.96 -18.46
N LYS A 39 10.98 -2.87 -19.41
CA LYS A 39 9.74 -2.07 -19.26
C LYS A 39 8.83 -2.65 -18.17
N ALA A 40 8.65 -3.97 -18.16
CA ALA A 40 7.85 -4.65 -17.15
C ALA A 40 8.48 -4.54 -15.75
N ASN A 41 9.82 -4.62 -15.65
CA ASN A 41 10.53 -4.39 -14.38
C ASN A 41 10.30 -2.97 -13.85
N ALA A 42 10.40 -1.95 -14.71
CA ALA A 42 10.14 -0.56 -14.33
C ALA A 42 8.70 -0.33 -13.89
N GLU A 43 7.73 -1.02 -14.50
CA GLU A 43 6.33 -0.98 -14.05
C GLU A 43 6.15 -1.64 -12.67
N ALA A 44 6.71 -2.83 -12.47
CA ALA A 44 6.62 -3.53 -11.20
C ALA A 44 7.22 -2.70 -10.04
N ILE A 45 8.40 -2.12 -10.22
CA ILE A 45 9.04 -1.26 -9.21
C ILE A 45 8.16 -0.05 -8.87
N ARG A 46 7.56 0.61 -9.88
CA ARG A 46 6.66 1.75 -9.66
C ARG A 46 5.44 1.35 -8.84
N ASN A 47 4.80 0.24 -9.19
CA ASN A 47 3.62 -0.26 -8.47
C ASN A 47 3.95 -0.68 -7.03
N ILE A 48 5.07 -1.38 -6.82
CA ILE A 48 5.55 -1.72 -5.47
C ILE A 48 5.76 -0.45 -4.63
N THR A 49 6.38 0.58 -5.21
CA THR A 49 6.66 1.85 -4.52
C THR A 49 5.38 2.60 -4.16
N ALA A 50 4.42 2.69 -5.08
CA ALA A 50 3.12 3.30 -4.80
C ALA A 50 2.38 2.56 -3.67
N LEU A 51 2.34 1.22 -3.74
CA LEU A 51 1.70 0.39 -2.73
C LEU A 51 2.36 0.52 -1.35
N ARG A 52 3.68 0.71 -1.27
CA ARG A 52 4.35 1.00 0.01
C ARG A 52 3.81 2.28 0.66
N GLY A 53 3.55 3.32 -0.12
CA GLY A 53 2.97 4.58 0.39
C GLY A 53 1.52 4.40 0.85
N VAL A 54 0.71 3.69 0.07
CA VAL A 54 -0.69 3.36 0.41
C VAL A 54 -0.75 2.54 1.70
N ILE A 55 0.03 1.46 1.81
CA ILE A 55 0.10 0.60 2.99
C ILE A 55 0.53 1.40 4.23
N LYS A 56 1.56 2.27 4.10
CA LYS A 56 2.00 3.13 5.20
C LYS A 56 0.87 4.03 5.69
N THR A 57 0.13 4.65 4.76
CA THR A 57 -0.98 5.56 5.07
C THR A 57 -2.14 4.82 5.73
N LEU A 58 -2.55 3.66 5.21
CA LEU A 58 -3.62 2.85 5.80
C LEU A 58 -3.27 2.36 7.20
N ARG A 59 -2.03 1.90 7.42
CA ARG A 59 -1.55 1.51 8.76
C ARG A 59 -1.57 2.70 9.72
N TRP A 60 -1.14 3.87 9.28
CA TRP A 60 -1.24 5.09 10.09
C TRP A 60 -2.70 5.43 10.43
N SER A 61 -3.61 5.41 9.44
CA SER A 61 -5.04 5.67 9.66
C SER A 61 -5.71 4.68 10.62
N LEU A 62 -5.17 3.46 10.72
CA LEU A 62 -5.60 2.40 11.64
C LEU A 62 -4.85 2.42 12.99
N ASN A 63 -4.03 3.44 13.27
CA ASN A 63 -3.15 3.51 14.45
C ASN A 63 -2.24 2.28 14.64
N MET A 64 -1.81 1.67 13.53
CA MET A 64 -0.91 0.51 13.52
C MET A 64 0.55 0.95 13.40
N ALA A 65 1.44 0.12 13.95
CA ALA A 65 2.88 0.25 13.75
C ALA A 65 3.34 -0.29 12.37
N ASP A 66 4.55 0.08 12.00
CA ASP A 66 5.23 -0.52 10.85
C ASP A 66 5.59 -2.00 11.10
N LYS A 67 6.23 -2.63 10.13
CA LYS A 67 6.63 -4.05 10.21
C LYS A 67 7.62 -4.35 11.35
N ASN A 68 8.27 -3.35 11.92
CA ASN A 68 9.24 -3.48 13.01
C ASN A 68 8.65 -3.07 14.36
N GLY A 69 7.36 -2.74 14.43
CA GLY A 69 6.72 -2.26 15.65
C GLY A 69 6.96 -0.77 15.93
N ILE A 70 7.47 0.00 14.97
CA ILE A 70 7.72 1.44 15.12
C ILE A 70 6.44 2.21 14.77
N PRO A 71 5.99 3.17 15.61
CA PRO A 71 4.87 4.05 15.28
C PRO A 71 5.08 4.78 13.95
N ILE A 72 4.04 4.85 13.14
CA ILE A 72 4.09 5.53 11.84
C ILE A 72 3.74 7.01 12.07
N PRO A 73 4.65 7.96 11.75
CA PRO A 73 4.34 9.39 11.84
C PRO A 73 3.29 9.77 10.79
N HIS A 74 2.64 10.92 10.99
CA HIS A 74 1.68 11.43 10.02
C HIS A 74 2.32 11.52 8.62
N PRO A 75 1.65 11.10 7.54
CA PRO A 75 2.25 11.03 6.21
C PRO A 75 2.73 12.37 5.62
N LEU A 76 2.29 13.49 6.21
CA LEU A 76 2.60 14.86 5.80
C LEU A 76 3.47 15.63 6.81
N ASP A 77 3.84 15.00 7.93
CA ASP A 77 4.87 15.52 8.83
C ASP A 77 6.27 15.20 8.27
#